data_AF-A0AB37ILG1-F1
#
_entry.id   AF-A0AB37ILG1-F1
#
_cell.length_a   1.000
_cell.length_b   1.000
_cell.length_c   1.000
_cell.angle_alpha   90.00
_cell.angle_beta   90.00
_cell.angle_gamma   90.00
#
_symmetry.space_group_name_H-M   'P 1'
#
loop_
_entity.id
_entity.type
_entity.pdbx_description
1 polymer ?
#
loop_
_entity_poly.entity_id
_entity_poly.type
_entity_poly.pdbx_seq_one_letter_code
_entity_poly.pdbx_strand_id
1 'polypeptide(L)'
;MKPKFRAWYTPFKGEEFGQEMKYGQAGRLITHAEMSPDKYILMQSTGLKDKNGVEIFEGDIVLFSVSDGFNHLDHEKAVVQASGCHSGLICKLVDLDLEYRIYYDPVFHTDYEVIGNIYENKELLEVE
;
A
#
# COMPACT_ATOMS: atom_id res chain seq x y z
N MET A 1 -7.33 -6.54 -15.79
CA MET A 1 -6.30 -5.60 -15.30
C MET A 1 -4.93 -6.10 -15.75
N LYS A 2 -4.01 -5.22 -16.19
CA LYS A 2 -2.62 -5.60 -16.43
C LYS A 2 -1.85 -5.53 -15.10
N PRO A 3 -1.16 -6.58 -14.65
CA PRO A 3 -0.39 -6.54 -13.41
C PRO A 3 0.67 -5.44 -13.46
N LYS A 4 0.75 -4.64 -12.40
CA LYS A 4 1.78 -3.63 -12.19
C LYS A 4 2.41 -3.86 -10.84
N PHE A 5 3.71 -3.64 -10.78
CA PHE A 5 4.49 -3.76 -9.57
C PHE A 5 5.41 -2.55 -9.45
N ARG A 6 5.71 -2.20 -8.21
CA ARG A 6 6.88 -1.42 -7.81
C ARG A 6 7.67 -2.28 -6.83
N ALA A 7 8.93 -1.92 -6.58
CA ALA A 7 9.75 -2.67 -5.64
C ALA A 7 10.50 -1.75 -4.68
N TRP A 8 10.59 -2.15 -3.42
CA TRP A 8 11.55 -1.56 -2.51
C TRP A 8 12.89 -2.26 -2.70
N TYR A 9 13.91 -1.51 -3.10
CA TYR A 9 15.25 -2.05 -3.33
C TYR A 9 16.13 -1.77 -2.12
N THR A 10 16.74 -2.83 -1.58
CA THR A 10 17.66 -2.80 -0.45
C THR A 10 18.99 -3.46 -0.86
N PRO A 11 19.96 -2.67 -1.39
CA PRO A 11 21.22 -3.23 -1.91
C PRO A 11 22.03 -3.98 -0.85
N PHE A 12 21.97 -3.49 0.39
CA PHE A 12 22.72 -3.95 1.55
C PHE A 12 21.74 -4.32 2.66
N LYS A 13 21.75 -5.59 3.06
CA LYS A 13 20.79 -6.13 4.03
C LYS A 13 21.01 -5.49 5.40
N GLY A 14 19.96 -4.89 5.96
CA GLY A 14 19.99 -4.24 7.28
C GLY A 14 20.53 -2.81 7.29
N GLU A 15 21.00 -2.30 6.15
CA GLU A 15 21.53 -0.94 6.04
C GLU A 15 20.52 -0.05 5.33
N GLU A 16 20.25 1.14 5.87
CA GLU A 16 19.37 2.13 5.22
C GLU A 16 20.01 2.81 4.00
N PHE A 17 21.34 2.74 3.90
CA PHE A 17 22.08 3.35 2.82
C PHE A 17 21.75 2.72 1.46
N GLY A 18 21.37 3.57 0.49
CA GLY A 18 21.11 3.18 -0.89
C GLY A 18 19.76 2.47 -1.10
N GLN A 19 18.88 2.47 -0.10
CA GLN A 19 17.50 1.98 -0.27
C GLN A 19 16.69 2.96 -1.12
N GLU A 20 15.86 2.45 -2.03
CA GLU A 20 15.03 3.30 -2.90
C GLU A 20 13.85 2.54 -3.52
N MET A 21 12.81 3.29 -3.90
CA MET A 21 11.70 2.77 -4.68
C MET A 21 12.07 2.60 -6.15
N LYS A 22 11.86 1.39 -6.68
CA LYS A 22 12.05 1.03 -8.09
C LYS A 22 10.71 0.89 -8.79
N TYR A 23 10.59 1.62 -9.89
CA TYR A 23 9.46 1.57 -10.82
C TYR A 23 9.94 1.04 -12.16
N GLY A 24 9.06 0.33 -12.88
CA GLY A 24 9.41 -0.18 -14.19
C GLY A 24 8.42 -1.20 -14.72
N GLN A 25 8.84 -1.89 -15.78
CA GLN A 25 8.05 -2.99 -16.32
C GLN A 25 7.97 -4.14 -15.32
N ALA A 26 6.76 -4.67 -15.13
CA ALA A 26 6.48 -5.78 -14.23
C ALA A 26 7.46 -6.94 -14.40
N GLY A 27 7.68 -7.40 -15.64
CA GLY A 27 8.59 -8.52 -15.93
C GLY A 27 10.02 -8.28 -15.42
N ARG A 28 10.56 -7.07 -15.60
CA ARG A 28 11.92 -6.74 -15.13
C ARG A 28 12.01 -6.71 -13.61
N LEU A 29 11.02 -6.11 -12.93
CA LEU A 29 11.00 -6.08 -11.47
C LEU A 29 10.86 -7.49 -10.88
N ILE A 30 10.01 -8.32 -11.47
CA ILE A 30 9.85 -9.73 -11.08
C ILE A 30 11.17 -10.48 -11.25
N THR A 31 11.85 -10.35 -12.40
CA THR A 31 13.15 -10.99 -12.60
C THR A 31 14.20 -10.55 -11.59
N HIS A 32 14.24 -9.25 -11.23
CA HIS A 32 15.16 -8.77 -10.19
C HIS A 32 14.84 -9.36 -8.81
N ALA A 33 13.56 -9.47 -8.45
CA ALA A 33 13.13 -10.10 -7.21
C ALA A 33 13.40 -11.61 -7.18
N GLU A 34 13.23 -12.31 -8.29
CA GLU A 34 13.57 -13.74 -8.40
C GLU A 34 15.08 -13.98 -8.29
N MET A 35 15.90 -13.13 -8.91
CA MET A 35 17.37 -13.24 -8.86
C MET A 35 17.98 -12.75 -7.54
N SER A 36 17.29 -11.91 -6.80
CA SER A 36 17.79 -11.30 -5.56
C SER A 36 16.65 -11.01 -4.58
N PRO A 37 15.98 -12.05 -4.05
CA PRO A 37 14.78 -11.91 -3.24
C PRO A 37 15.01 -11.16 -1.93
N ASP A 38 16.21 -11.26 -1.35
CA ASP A 38 16.58 -10.49 -0.15
C ASP A 38 16.73 -8.99 -0.40
N LYS A 39 16.84 -8.56 -1.67
CA LYS A 39 17.13 -7.16 -2.04
C LYS A 39 15.96 -6.44 -2.67
N TYR A 40 14.94 -7.16 -3.13
CA TYR A 40 13.81 -6.58 -3.85
C TYR A 40 12.52 -7.09 -3.23
N ILE A 41 11.78 -6.19 -2.61
CA ILE A 41 10.45 -6.50 -2.09
C ILE A 41 9.43 -5.95 -3.07
N LEU A 42 8.71 -6.84 -3.76
CA LEU A 42 7.67 -6.46 -4.71
C LEU A 42 6.42 -6.00 -3.96
N MET A 43 5.80 -4.96 -4.50
CA MET A 43 4.49 -4.45 -4.08
C MET A 43 3.58 -4.41 -5.29
N GLN A 44 2.43 -5.06 -5.19
CA GLN A 44 1.46 -5.10 -6.28
C GLN A 44 0.55 -3.87 -6.29
N SER A 45 0.21 -3.35 -7.47
CA SER A 45 -0.83 -2.33 -7.59
C SER A 45 -2.22 -2.91 -7.32
N THR A 46 -3.04 -2.13 -6.61
CA THR A 46 -4.48 -2.38 -6.44
C THR A 46 -5.26 -2.19 -7.75
N GLY A 47 -4.70 -1.43 -8.70
CA GLY A 47 -5.38 -0.94 -9.90
C GLY A 47 -6.31 0.25 -9.65
N LEU A 48 -6.44 0.70 -8.40
CA LEU A 48 -7.21 1.86 -8.01
C LEU A 48 -6.31 3.08 -7.92
N LYS A 49 -6.94 4.25 -8.02
CA LYS A 49 -6.29 5.53 -7.81
C LYS A 49 -6.95 6.25 -6.64
N ASP A 50 -6.14 6.96 -5.89
CA ASP A 50 -6.58 7.84 -4.82
C ASP A 50 -7.24 9.12 -5.39
N LYS A 51 -7.72 10.00 -4.51
CA LYS A 51 -8.39 11.26 -4.91
C LYS A 51 -7.51 12.21 -5.72
N ASN A 52 -6.18 12.08 -5.60
CA ASN A 52 -5.17 12.88 -6.30
C ASN A 52 -4.70 12.21 -7.61
N GLY A 53 -5.28 11.06 -7.98
CA GLY A 53 -4.95 10.32 -9.20
C GLY A 53 -3.70 9.46 -9.10
N VAL A 54 -3.13 9.32 -7.90
CA VAL A 54 -1.97 8.47 -7.58
C VAL A 54 -2.46 7.02 -7.48
N GLU A 55 -1.74 6.10 -8.14
CA GLU A 55 -2.09 4.68 -8.10
C GLU A 55 -1.70 4.08 -6.74
N ILE A 56 -2.63 3.32 -6.14
CA ILE A 56 -2.44 2.72 -4.80
C ILE A 56 -1.81 1.34 -4.96
N PHE A 57 -0.78 1.06 -4.17
CA PHE A 57 -0.04 -0.20 -4.13
C PHE A 57 -0.09 -0.82 -2.74
N GLU A 58 0.20 -2.11 -2.68
CA GLU A 58 0.57 -2.78 -1.44
C GLU A 58 1.71 -2.03 -0.73
N GLY A 59 1.63 -1.97 0.59
CA GLY A 59 2.55 -1.24 1.46
C GLY A 59 2.33 0.28 1.48
N ASP A 60 1.39 0.84 0.70
CA ASP A 60 1.05 2.26 0.84
C ASP A 60 0.36 2.54 2.18
N ILE A 61 0.69 3.69 2.75
CA ILE A 61 0.01 4.28 3.89
C ILE A 61 -0.96 5.31 3.31
N VAL A 62 -2.24 5.15 3.63
CA VAL A 62 -3.32 6.00 3.14
C VAL A 62 -4.05 6.66 4.29
N LEU A 63 -4.55 7.86 4.07
CA LEU A 63 -5.67 8.41 4.83
C LEU A 63 -6.95 7.82 4.24
N PHE A 64 -7.71 7.13 5.08
CA PHE A 64 -8.94 6.45 4.74
C PHE A 64 -10.12 7.16 5.40
N SER A 65 -11.11 7.53 4.57
CA SER A 65 -12.39 8.04 5.03
C SER A 65 -13.51 7.14 4.51
N VAL A 66 -14.49 6.83 5.36
CA VAL A 66 -15.71 6.12 4.95
C VAL A 66 -16.91 6.68 5.68
N SER A 67 -17.99 6.91 4.93
CA SER A 67 -19.30 7.23 5.46
C SER A 67 -20.37 6.40 4.76
N ASP A 68 -20.66 5.21 5.30
CA ASP A 68 -21.59 4.23 4.72
C ASP A 68 -22.93 4.11 5.50
N GLY A 69 -23.12 4.96 6.51
CA GLY A 69 -24.29 4.96 7.41
C GLY A 69 -24.17 4.00 8.60
N PHE A 70 -23.16 3.14 8.62
CA PHE A 70 -22.79 2.28 9.75
C PHE A 70 -21.44 2.69 10.35
N ASN A 71 -20.50 3.05 9.48
CA ASN A 71 -19.16 3.51 9.78
C ASN A 71 -19.03 4.97 9.39
N HIS A 72 -18.34 5.73 10.24
CA HIS A 72 -17.95 7.12 10.01
C HIS A 72 -16.51 7.29 10.46
N LEU A 73 -15.59 7.04 9.53
CA LEU A 73 -14.15 7.27 9.72
C LEU A 73 -13.74 8.45 8.87
N ASP A 74 -12.91 9.33 9.41
CA ASP A 74 -12.46 10.53 8.73
C ASP A 74 -10.94 10.67 8.86
N HIS A 75 -10.24 10.53 7.73
CA HIS A 75 -8.78 10.64 7.62
C HIS A 75 -8.02 9.71 8.58
N GLU A 76 -8.52 8.50 8.77
CA GLU A 76 -7.84 7.49 9.58
C GLU A 76 -6.66 6.90 8.82
N LYS A 77 -5.51 6.70 9.49
CA LYS A 77 -4.35 6.09 8.84
C LYS A 77 -4.58 4.60 8.65
N ALA A 78 -4.30 4.10 7.45
CA ALA A 78 -4.34 2.68 7.15
C ALA A 78 -3.18 2.24 6.27
N VAL A 79 -2.76 0.99 6.42
CA VAL A 79 -1.78 0.32 5.56
C VAL A 79 -2.50 -0.58 4.58
N VAL A 80 -2.17 -0.44 3.29
CA VAL A 80 -2.67 -1.31 2.24
C VAL A 80 -1.86 -2.60 2.23
N GLN A 81 -2.52 -3.73 2.45
CA GLN A 81 -1.85 -5.03 2.50
C GLN A 81 -2.76 -6.18 2.06
N ALA A 82 -2.20 -7.36 1.81
CA ALA A 82 -2.98 -8.55 1.57
C ALA A 82 -3.79 -8.94 2.82
N SER A 83 -5.07 -9.29 2.64
CA SER A 83 -5.88 -9.77 3.76
C SER A 83 -5.41 -11.16 4.20
N GLY A 84 -5.36 -11.39 5.52
CA GLY A 84 -5.08 -12.72 6.09
C GLY A 84 -6.25 -13.69 5.99
N CYS A 85 -7.48 -13.20 5.75
CA CYS A 85 -8.71 -13.98 5.80
C CYS A 85 -9.60 -13.87 4.54
N HIS A 86 -9.29 -12.92 3.64
CA HIS A 86 -10.02 -12.71 2.40
C HIS A 86 -9.10 -12.72 1.18
N SER A 87 -9.68 -12.93 -0.01
CA SER A 87 -8.97 -12.63 -1.24
C SER A 87 -8.91 -11.12 -1.48
N GLY A 88 -7.75 -10.64 -1.93
CA GLY A 88 -7.51 -9.25 -2.32
C GLY A 88 -6.73 -8.43 -1.28
N LEU A 89 -6.60 -7.15 -1.60
CA LEU A 89 -5.96 -6.16 -0.73
C LEU A 89 -7.01 -5.49 0.17
N ILE A 90 -6.60 -5.14 1.38
CA ILE A 90 -7.38 -4.44 2.39
C ILE A 90 -6.60 -3.23 2.88
N CYS A 91 -7.30 -2.26 3.46
CA CYS A 91 -6.76 -1.20 4.28
C CYS A 91 -6.90 -1.64 5.74
N LYS A 92 -5.78 -1.88 6.41
CA LYS A 92 -5.75 -2.15 7.86
C LYS A 92 -5.46 -0.85 8.57
N LEU A 93 -6.37 -0.40 9.44
CA LEU A 93 -6.14 0.81 10.22
C LEU A 93 -4.91 0.64 11.13
N VAL A 94 -4.15 1.72 11.30
CA VAL A 94 -2.92 1.73 12.12
C VAL A 94 -3.30 1.77 13.60
N ASP A 95 -4.21 2.67 13.96
CA ASP A 95 -4.61 2.92 15.35
C ASP A 95 -5.74 2.00 15.84
N LEU A 96 -6.46 1.37 14.90
CA LEU A 96 -7.57 0.46 15.16
C LEU A 96 -7.27 -0.88 14.49
N ASP A 97 -7.46 -2.00 15.19
CA ASP A 97 -7.30 -3.35 14.61
C ASP A 97 -8.50 -3.73 13.72
N LEU A 98 -8.83 -2.86 12.76
CA LEU A 98 -9.93 -2.98 11.82
C LEU A 98 -9.39 -3.08 10.40
N GLU A 99 -10.02 -3.93 9.58
CA GLU A 99 -9.69 -4.11 8.18
C GLU A 99 -10.88 -3.75 7.28
N TYR A 100 -10.64 -2.92 6.28
CA TYR A 100 -11.61 -2.56 5.25
C TYR A 100 -11.12 -3.04 3.90
N ARG A 101 -12.00 -3.68 3.10
CA ARG A 101 -11.63 -4.01 1.72
C ARG A 101 -11.37 -2.75 0.92
N ILE A 102 -10.35 -2.80 0.06
CA ILE A 102 -10.13 -1.73 -0.91
C ILE A 102 -11.00 -1.96 -2.13
N TYR A 103 -11.92 -1.03 -2.41
CA TYR A 103 -12.75 -1.03 -3.61
C TYR A 103 -13.25 0.38 -3.87
N TYR A 104 -13.50 0.68 -5.14
CA TYR A 104 -14.22 1.89 -5.50
C TYR A 104 -15.71 1.63 -5.30
N ASP A 105 -16.35 2.40 -4.41
CA ASP A 105 -17.79 2.34 -4.23
C ASP A 105 -18.40 3.74 -4.47
N PRO A 106 -19.28 3.90 -5.46
CA PRO A 106 -19.95 5.18 -5.70
C PRO A 106 -21.07 5.48 -4.69
N VAL A 107 -21.48 4.49 -3.88
CA VAL A 107 -22.58 4.56 -2.91
C VAL A 107 -22.05 4.81 -1.51
N PHE A 108 -21.01 4.07 -1.11
CA PHE A 108 -20.33 4.27 0.16
C PHE A 108 -19.18 5.23 -0.10
N HIS A 109 -19.28 6.48 0.34
CA HIS A 109 -18.29 7.52 0.12
C HIS A 109 -16.93 7.13 0.74
N THR A 110 -16.18 6.28 0.03
CA THR A 110 -14.85 5.80 0.40
C THR A 110 -13.82 6.62 -0.33
N ASP A 111 -13.02 7.33 0.45
CA ASP A 111 -11.93 8.15 -0.07
C ASP A 111 -10.59 7.63 0.46
N TYR A 112 -9.61 7.65 -0.44
CA TYR A 112 -8.24 7.28 -0.17
C TYR A 112 -7.33 8.44 -0.57
N GLU A 113 -6.31 8.69 0.23
CA GLU A 113 -5.21 9.59 -0.10
C GLU A 113 -3.90 8.93 0.30
N VAL A 114 -3.00 8.69 -0.68
CA VAL A 114 -1.69 8.13 -0.38
C VAL A 114 -0.82 9.20 0.28
N ILE A 115 -0.36 8.94 1.50
CA ILE A 115 0.50 9.85 2.27
C ILE A 115 1.94 9.35 2.42
N GLY A 116 2.20 8.09 2.07
CA GLY A 116 3.52 7.49 2.15
C GLY A 116 3.47 5.99 1.93
N ASN A 117 4.55 5.29 2.29
CA ASN A 117 4.57 3.84 2.34
C ASN A 117 5.41 3.34 3.52
N ILE A 118 5.21 2.08 3.89
CA ILE A 118 5.85 1.46 5.07
C ILE A 118 7.39 1.39 5.01
N TYR A 119 7.98 1.64 3.84
CA TYR A 119 9.43 1.60 3.66
C TYR A 119 10.06 2.98 3.78
N GLU A 120 9.52 3.96 3.07
CA GLU A 120 10.04 5.34 3.04
C GLU A 120 9.55 6.18 4.22
N ASN A 121 8.40 5.84 4.81
CA ASN A 121 7.71 6.66 5.81
C ASN A 121 7.36 5.86 7.07
N LYS A 122 8.37 5.26 7.70
CA LYS A 122 8.20 4.44 8.91
C LYS A 122 7.61 5.25 10.07
N GLU A 123 7.93 6.54 10.14
CA GLU A 123 7.43 7.50 11.14
C GLU A 123 5.90 7.65 11.13
N LEU A 124 5.22 7.32 10.02
CA LEU A 124 3.77 7.41 9.93
C LEU A 124 3.04 6.26 10.65
N LEU A 125 3.75 5.19 10.99
CA LEU A 125 3.23 4.00 11.68
C LEU A 125 3.37 4.07 13.20
N GLU A 126 4.07 5.08 13.72
CA GLU A 126 4.20 5.29 15.16
C GLU A 126 2.87 5.83 15.72
N VAL A 127 2.36 5.14 16.75
CA VAL A 127 1.16 5.56 17.51
C VAL A 127 1.63 6.48 18.63
N GLU A 128 1.04 7.67 18.74
CA GLU A 128 1.29 8.59 19.87
C GLU A 128 0.70 8.08 21.20
#